data_AF-A0A496WBD8-F1
#
_entry.id   AF-A0A496WBD8-F1
#
_cell.length_a   1.000
_cell.length_b   1.000
_cell.length_c   1.000
_cell.angle_alpha   90.00
_cell.angle_beta   90.00
_cell.angle_gamma   90.00
#
_symmetry.space_group_name_H-M   'P 1'
#
loop_
_entity.id
_entity.type
_entity.pdbx_description
1 polymer ?
#
loop_
_entity_poly.entity_id
_entity_poly.type
_entity_poly.pdbx_seq_one_letter_code
_entity_poly.pdbx_strand_id
1 'polypeptide(L)'
;MEIPATALTALRKETIHLYDKSMEAIVHAMNLHRSEIFSEIAISDVIKHSATPIKIDIDKLYQQEIKMLYGEILQYASLTQNYMNQDGNNTIYELKLTARNIIEMVKDVRELQKNLNFYSKSNNSFIIEQYNQLRAEVVGVLRMIQELRENEFDEEEVLTRIEVEKVNAKEREIAQNYEVDALIRAQKIDSNSASSLINDITFAQSISKKLLTCAATLWVRDEEIKDLGDEYGYQ
;
A
#
# COMPACT_ATOMS: atom_id res chain seq x y z
N MET A 1 -22.60 -22.93 18.68
CA MET A 1 -22.77 -22.20 17.41
C MET A 1 -21.50 -21.35 17.15
N GLU A 2 -20.31 -21.95 17.28
CA GLU A 2 -19.01 -21.22 17.36
C GLU A 2 -18.22 -21.21 16.03
N ILE A 3 -18.61 -22.05 15.07
CA ILE A 3 -17.86 -22.26 13.82
C ILE A 3 -17.87 -21.01 12.91
N PRO A 4 -18.99 -20.27 12.71
CA PRO A 4 -19.02 -19.11 11.82
C PRO A 4 -18.11 -17.96 12.30
N ALA A 5 -18.22 -17.55 13.57
CA ALA A 5 -17.40 -16.45 14.10
C ALA A 5 -15.89 -16.79 14.12
N THR A 6 -15.56 -18.05 14.43
CA THR A 6 -14.17 -18.52 14.44
C THR A 6 -13.57 -18.52 13.04
N ALA A 7 -14.33 -18.93 12.02
CA ALA A 7 -13.86 -18.96 10.64
C ALA A 7 -13.61 -17.56 10.07
N LEU A 8 -14.50 -16.59 10.36
CA LEU A 8 -14.28 -15.18 9.99
C LEU A 8 -13.04 -14.60 10.67
N THR A 9 -12.86 -14.90 11.96
CA THR A 9 -11.68 -14.46 12.71
C THR A 9 -10.39 -15.04 12.12
N ALA A 10 -10.39 -16.33 11.77
CA ALA A 10 -9.24 -16.98 11.13
C ALA A 10 -8.93 -16.36 9.77
N LEU A 11 -9.93 -16.18 8.90
CA LEU A 11 -9.74 -15.57 7.59
C LEU A 11 -9.18 -14.15 7.70
N ARG A 12 -9.69 -13.33 8.63
CA ARG A 12 -9.17 -11.98 8.87
C ARG A 12 -7.72 -12.00 9.35
N LYS A 13 -7.36 -12.89 10.28
CA LYS A 13 -5.99 -13.04 10.76
C LYS A 13 -5.03 -13.42 9.63
N GLU A 14 -5.43 -14.35 8.76
CA GLU A 14 -4.61 -14.73 7.60
C GLU A 14 -4.49 -13.59 6.58
N THR A 15 -5.55 -12.79 6.37
CA THR A 15 -5.45 -11.59 5.51
C THR A 15 -4.51 -10.53 6.13
N ILE A 16 -4.51 -10.35 7.45
CA ILE A 16 -3.53 -9.48 8.14
C ILE A 16 -2.12 -10.06 7.97
N HIS A 17 -1.95 -11.37 8.06
CA HIS A 17 -0.66 -12.01 7.83
C HIS A 17 -0.15 -11.78 6.40
N LEU A 18 -1.03 -11.90 5.40
CA LEU A 18 -0.73 -11.57 4.01
C LEU A 18 -0.35 -10.09 3.85
N TYR A 19 -1.06 -9.20 4.54
CA TYR A 19 -0.76 -7.76 4.56
C TYR A 19 0.65 -7.51 5.11
N ASP A 20 0.97 -7.99 6.31
CA ASP A 20 2.26 -7.76 6.96
C ASP A 20 3.44 -8.30 6.12
N LYS A 21 3.31 -9.52 5.56
CA LYS A 21 4.34 -10.08 4.64
C LYS A 21 4.52 -9.24 3.38
N SER A 22 3.42 -8.76 2.81
CA SER A 22 3.47 -7.95 1.59
C SER A 22 4.04 -6.57 1.85
N MET A 23 3.80 -6.00 3.04
CA MET A 23 4.43 -4.76 3.49
C MET A 23 5.94 -4.85 3.56
N GLU A 24 6.47 -5.93 4.12
CA GLU A 24 7.91 -6.17 4.13
C GLU A 24 8.47 -6.23 2.71
N ALA A 25 7.78 -6.92 1.81
CA ALA A 25 8.15 -7.01 0.40
C ALA A 25 8.19 -5.62 -0.29
N ILE A 26 7.16 -4.81 -0.06
CA ILE A 26 7.02 -3.46 -0.62
C ILE A 26 8.11 -2.52 -0.09
N VAL A 27 8.32 -2.50 1.23
CA VAL A 27 9.37 -1.70 1.88
C VAL A 27 10.74 -2.00 1.30
N HIS A 28 11.12 -3.27 1.21
CA HIS A 28 12.40 -3.66 0.64
C HIS A 28 12.48 -3.39 -0.88
N ALA A 29 11.39 -3.58 -1.62
CA ALA A 29 11.35 -3.29 -3.06
C ALA A 29 11.58 -1.80 -3.35
N MET A 30 11.19 -0.93 -2.41
CA MET A 30 11.44 0.52 -2.46
C MET A 30 12.81 0.93 -1.89
N ASN A 31 13.69 -0.04 -1.62
CA ASN A 31 15.01 0.13 -1.02
C ASN A 31 14.97 0.78 0.37
N LEU A 32 13.93 0.51 1.17
CA LEU A 32 13.77 1.09 2.51
C LEU A 32 13.95 0.01 3.58
N HIS A 33 14.34 0.44 4.79
CA HIS A 33 14.46 -0.42 5.95
C HIS A 33 13.31 -0.21 6.93
N ARG A 34 12.61 -1.29 7.29
CA ARG A 34 11.47 -1.25 8.23
C ARG A 34 11.82 -0.56 9.55
N SER A 35 13.02 -0.83 10.09
CA SER A 35 13.50 -0.25 11.34
C SER A 35 13.65 1.28 11.28
N GLU A 36 13.92 1.85 10.11
CA GLU A 36 14.01 3.31 9.95
C GLU A 36 12.63 3.92 9.65
N ILE A 37 11.81 3.24 8.84
CA ILE A 37 10.44 3.68 8.54
C ILE A 37 9.65 3.87 9.83
N PHE A 38 9.65 2.90 10.75
CA PHE A 38 8.85 2.98 11.98
C PHE A 38 9.64 3.55 13.17
N SER A 39 10.57 4.46 12.90
CA SER A 39 11.32 5.19 13.93
C SER A 39 10.93 6.67 13.96
N GLU A 40 11.40 7.38 14.99
CA GLU A 40 11.26 8.84 15.14
C GLU A 40 12.10 9.66 14.13
N ILE A 41 12.88 9.01 13.27
CA ILE A 41 13.69 9.70 12.25
C ILE A 41 12.75 10.41 11.27
N ALA A 42 13.09 11.62 10.84
CA ALA A 42 12.31 12.33 9.82
C ALA A 42 12.27 11.53 8.50
N ILE A 43 11.13 11.54 7.79
CA ILE A 43 10.97 10.79 6.53
C ILE A 43 12.08 11.17 5.52
N SER A 44 12.42 12.45 5.42
CA SER A 44 13.49 12.94 4.56
C SER A 44 14.84 12.29 4.85
N ASP A 45 15.13 11.99 6.11
CA ASP A 45 16.39 11.36 6.51
C ASP A 45 16.35 9.84 6.31
N VAL A 46 15.19 9.19 6.51
CA VAL A 46 14.98 7.78 6.11
C VAL A 46 15.31 7.59 4.63
N ILE A 47 14.80 8.47 3.76
CA ILE A 47 15.04 8.40 2.31
C ILE A 47 16.52 8.58 1.98
N LYS A 48 17.21 9.54 2.65
CA LYS A 48 18.64 9.81 2.44
C LYS A 48 19.53 8.64 2.89
N HIS A 49 19.25 8.03 4.04
CA HIS A 49 20.03 6.88 4.53
C HIS A 49 19.85 5.66 3.63
N SER A 50 18.66 5.51 3.07
CA SER A 50 18.25 4.40 2.21
C SER A 50 18.65 4.62 0.73
N ALA A 51 19.85 5.12 0.45
CA ALA A 51 20.32 5.42 -0.91
C ALA A 51 20.79 4.18 -1.70
N THR A 52 21.10 3.08 -1.00
CA THR A 52 21.65 1.87 -1.62
C THR A 52 20.53 0.86 -1.93
N PRO A 53 20.47 0.29 -3.15
CA PRO A 53 19.51 -0.74 -3.46
C PRO A 53 19.61 -1.95 -2.53
N ILE A 54 18.47 -2.37 -1.99
CA ILE A 54 18.39 -3.60 -1.19
C ILE A 54 18.29 -4.77 -2.16
N LYS A 55 19.16 -5.76 -1.98
CA LYS A 55 19.14 -6.98 -2.81
C LYS A 55 18.01 -7.90 -2.36
N ILE A 56 16.79 -7.59 -2.79
CA ILE A 56 15.61 -8.43 -2.65
C ILE A 56 15.22 -9.00 -4.01
N ASP A 57 14.84 -10.28 -4.03
CA ASP A 57 14.18 -10.91 -5.17
C ASP A 57 12.67 -10.87 -4.92
N ILE A 58 12.04 -9.75 -5.31
CA ILE A 58 10.61 -9.52 -5.11
C ILE A 58 9.76 -10.55 -5.87
N ASP A 59 10.25 -11.03 -7.02
CA ASP A 59 9.57 -12.05 -7.81
C ASP A 59 9.57 -13.40 -7.08
N LYS A 60 10.71 -13.78 -6.50
CA LYS A 60 10.81 -14.99 -5.68
C LYS A 60 9.91 -14.90 -4.45
N LEU A 61 9.97 -13.80 -3.69
CA LEU A 61 9.13 -13.59 -2.51
C LEU A 61 7.63 -13.64 -2.87
N TYR A 62 7.27 -13.02 -3.99
CA TYR A 62 5.92 -13.06 -4.52
C TYR A 62 5.46 -14.49 -4.83
N GLN A 63 6.24 -15.27 -5.60
CA GLN A 63 5.82 -16.60 -6.02
C GLN A 63 5.87 -17.64 -4.89
N GLN A 64 6.86 -17.54 -4.00
CA GLN A 64 7.14 -18.57 -2.99
C GLN A 64 6.47 -18.32 -1.64
N GLU A 65 5.90 -17.15 -1.39
CA GLU A 65 5.26 -16.90 -0.09
C GLU A 65 3.91 -16.22 -0.27
N ILE A 66 3.93 -15.02 -0.84
CA ILE A 66 2.75 -14.14 -0.90
C ILE A 66 1.63 -14.78 -1.74
N LYS A 67 1.95 -15.28 -2.93
CA LYS A 67 0.97 -15.90 -3.83
C LYS A 67 0.42 -17.22 -3.28
N MET A 68 1.23 -17.98 -2.54
CA MET A 68 0.79 -19.23 -1.92
C MET A 68 -0.23 -18.95 -0.81
N LEU A 69 0.12 -18.05 0.12
CA LEU A 69 -0.78 -17.63 1.20
C LEU A 69 -2.09 -17.04 0.67
N TYR A 70 -2.03 -16.22 -0.38
CA TYR A 70 -3.24 -15.73 -1.04
C TYR A 70 -4.11 -16.85 -1.61
N GLY A 71 -3.51 -17.88 -2.20
CA GLY A 71 -4.24 -19.06 -2.66
C GLY A 71 -4.95 -19.81 -1.54
N GLU A 72 -4.28 -19.98 -0.39
CA GLU A 72 -4.84 -20.61 0.80
C GLU A 72 -6.02 -19.81 1.38
N ILE A 73 -5.89 -18.48 1.45
CA ILE A 73 -6.96 -17.55 1.85
C ILE A 73 -8.18 -17.71 0.93
N LEU A 74 -7.98 -17.72 -0.39
CA LEU A 74 -9.08 -17.89 -1.36
C LEU A 74 -9.77 -19.25 -1.22
N GLN A 75 -8.99 -20.32 -1.01
CA GLN A 75 -9.53 -21.66 -0.81
C GLN A 75 -10.36 -21.74 0.47
N TYR A 76 -9.80 -21.26 1.59
CA TYR A 76 -10.48 -21.28 2.89
C TYR A 76 -11.77 -20.44 2.86
N ALA A 77 -11.71 -19.24 2.29
CA ALA A 77 -12.88 -18.38 2.10
C ALA A 77 -13.98 -19.10 1.32
N SER A 78 -13.64 -19.71 0.17
CA SER A 78 -14.62 -20.37 -0.71
C SER A 78 -15.30 -21.58 -0.04
N LEU A 79 -14.57 -22.34 0.78
CA LEU A 79 -15.15 -23.46 1.54
C LEU A 79 -16.09 -22.96 2.64
N THR A 80 -15.72 -21.86 3.30
CA THR A 80 -16.43 -21.31 4.46
C THR A 80 -17.76 -20.64 4.08
N GLN A 81 -17.85 -20.02 2.89
CA GLN A 81 -19.06 -19.33 2.42
C GLN A 81 -20.34 -20.19 2.46
N ASN A 82 -20.22 -21.50 2.22
CA ASN A 82 -21.35 -22.43 2.23
C ASN A 82 -22.03 -22.57 3.60
N TYR A 83 -21.37 -22.13 4.67
CA TYR A 83 -21.83 -22.27 6.05
C TYR A 83 -22.16 -20.91 6.69
N MET A 84 -22.20 -19.83 5.90
CA MET A 84 -22.44 -18.46 6.36
C MET A 84 -23.82 -17.95 5.99
N ASN A 85 -24.35 -17.04 6.82
CA ASN A 85 -25.48 -16.18 6.45
C ASN A 85 -25.02 -15.07 5.48
N GLN A 86 -25.93 -14.18 5.09
CA GLN A 86 -25.63 -13.08 4.17
C GLN A 86 -24.50 -12.18 4.70
N ASP A 87 -24.60 -11.75 5.95
CA ASP A 87 -23.61 -10.83 6.56
C ASP A 87 -22.22 -11.46 6.60
N GLY A 88 -22.11 -12.71 7.03
CA GLY A 88 -20.84 -13.44 7.00
C GLY A 88 -20.29 -13.61 5.59
N ASN A 89 -21.14 -13.80 4.58
CA ASN A 89 -20.72 -13.87 3.19
C ASN A 89 -20.24 -12.51 2.65
N ASN A 90 -20.84 -11.41 3.06
CA ASN A 90 -20.38 -10.05 2.74
C ASN A 90 -18.99 -9.81 3.34
N THR A 91 -18.79 -10.12 4.63
CA THR A 91 -17.47 -10.00 5.28
C THR A 91 -16.40 -10.88 4.59
N ILE A 92 -16.75 -12.11 4.18
CA ILE A 92 -15.81 -12.95 3.42
C ILE A 92 -15.45 -12.30 2.08
N TYR A 93 -16.42 -11.72 1.39
CA TYR A 93 -16.19 -11.05 0.11
C TYR A 93 -15.23 -9.85 0.27
N GLU A 94 -15.44 -9.01 1.28
CA GLU A 94 -14.53 -7.90 1.62
C GLU A 94 -13.10 -8.36 1.90
N LEU A 95 -12.94 -9.43 2.68
CA LEU A 95 -11.63 -9.99 3.00
C LEU A 95 -10.94 -10.56 1.74
N LYS A 96 -11.69 -11.14 0.80
CA LYS A 96 -11.14 -11.59 -0.50
C LYS A 96 -10.70 -10.40 -1.37
N LEU A 97 -11.49 -9.33 -1.41
CA LEU A 97 -11.11 -8.10 -2.12
C LEU A 97 -9.86 -7.46 -1.51
N THR A 98 -9.78 -7.42 -0.18
CA THR A 98 -8.60 -6.95 0.55
C THR A 98 -7.36 -7.79 0.21
N ALA A 99 -7.49 -9.12 0.26
CA ALA A 99 -6.40 -10.03 -0.11
C ALA A 99 -5.95 -9.82 -1.58
N ARG A 100 -6.89 -9.58 -2.49
CA ARG A 100 -6.58 -9.24 -3.88
C ARG A 100 -5.84 -7.90 -4.01
N ASN A 101 -6.29 -6.86 -3.30
CA ASN A 101 -5.63 -5.56 -3.30
C ASN A 101 -4.18 -5.69 -2.81
N ILE A 102 -3.92 -6.51 -1.79
CA ILE A 102 -2.57 -6.79 -1.30
C ILE A 102 -1.69 -7.39 -2.42
N ILE A 103 -2.21 -8.36 -3.17
CA ILE A 103 -1.50 -8.95 -4.31
C ILE A 103 -1.22 -7.93 -5.42
N GLU A 104 -2.16 -7.04 -5.69
CA GLU A 104 -1.98 -5.99 -6.68
C GLU A 104 -0.92 -4.97 -6.25
N MET A 105 -0.86 -4.58 -4.96
CA MET A 105 0.20 -3.70 -4.44
C MET A 105 1.60 -4.30 -4.63
N VAL A 106 1.77 -5.60 -4.41
CA VAL A 106 3.06 -6.29 -4.59
C VAL A 106 3.47 -6.31 -6.07
N LYS A 107 2.51 -6.34 -7.00
CA LYS A 107 2.81 -6.21 -8.44
C LYS A 107 3.17 -4.78 -8.80
N ASP A 108 2.44 -3.80 -8.28
CA ASP A 108 2.69 -2.38 -8.53
C ASP A 108 4.10 -1.99 -8.06
N VAL A 109 4.51 -2.41 -6.85
CA VAL A 109 5.86 -2.11 -6.34
C VAL A 109 6.96 -2.80 -7.14
N ARG A 110 6.69 -4.00 -7.70
CA ARG A 110 7.66 -4.69 -8.56
C ARG A 110 7.92 -3.88 -9.84
N GLU A 111 6.89 -3.30 -10.44
CA GLU A 111 7.08 -2.45 -11.62
C GLU A 111 7.84 -1.16 -11.24
N LEU A 112 7.45 -0.51 -10.15
CA LEU A 112 8.11 0.69 -9.63
C LEU A 112 9.60 0.46 -9.27
N GLN A 113 9.92 -0.70 -8.68
CA GLN A 113 11.28 -1.05 -8.25
C GLN A 113 12.29 -0.98 -9.42
N LYS A 114 11.88 -1.36 -10.63
CA LYS A 114 12.77 -1.36 -11.80
C LYS A 114 13.34 0.04 -12.05
N ASN A 115 12.47 1.04 -12.04
CA ASN A 115 12.84 2.42 -12.28
C ASN A 115 13.50 3.06 -11.04
N LEU A 116 13.07 2.74 -9.83
CA LEU A 116 13.76 3.16 -8.60
C LEU A 116 15.25 2.73 -8.62
N ASN A 117 15.51 1.48 -8.97
CA ASN A 117 16.87 0.93 -9.03
C ASN A 117 17.68 1.49 -10.20
N PHE A 118 17.02 1.85 -11.30
CA PHE A 118 17.66 2.48 -12.45
C PHE A 118 18.04 3.93 -12.15
N TYR A 119 17.07 4.77 -11.73
CA TYR A 119 17.27 6.19 -11.53
C TYR A 119 18.05 6.55 -10.27
N SER A 120 18.09 5.68 -9.25
CA SER A 120 18.98 5.86 -8.08
C SER A 120 20.47 5.95 -8.45
N LYS A 121 20.85 5.47 -9.65
CA LYS A 121 22.22 5.53 -10.19
C LYS A 121 22.39 6.60 -11.28
N SER A 122 21.36 7.41 -11.51
CA SER A 122 21.40 8.48 -12.50
C SER A 122 22.31 9.62 -12.06
N ASN A 123 22.84 10.39 -13.01
CA ASN A 123 23.55 11.64 -12.74
C ASN A 123 22.60 12.86 -12.68
N ASN A 124 21.32 12.64 -12.94
CA ASN A 124 20.31 13.69 -12.93
C ASN A 124 19.67 13.79 -11.53
N SER A 125 20.01 14.83 -10.78
CA SER A 125 19.47 15.04 -9.43
C SER A 125 17.97 15.30 -9.41
N PHE A 126 17.40 15.88 -10.48
CA PHE A 126 15.97 16.18 -10.54
C PHE A 126 15.15 14.89 -10.57
N ILE A 127 15.53 13.91 -11.39
CA ILE A 127 14.80 12.64 -11.44
C ILE A 127 14.96 11.84 -10.14
N ILE A 128 16.16 11.85 -9.53
CA ILE A 128 16.39 11.21 -8.23
C ILE A 128 15.44 11.80 -7.17
N GLU A 129 15.31 13.12 -7.14
CA GLU A 129 14.43 13.80 -6.20
C GLU A 129 12.97 13.39 -6.39
N GLN A 130 12.49 13.29 -7.63
CA GLN A 130 11.13 12.83 -7.91
C GLN A 130 10.87 11.41 -7.39
N TYR A 131 11.79 10.47 -7.61
CA TYR A 131 11.65 9.11 -7.07
C TYR A 131 11.74 9.08 -5.53
N ASN A 132 12.56 9.94 -4.93
CA ASN A 132 12.61 10.09 -3.48
C ASN A 132 11.29 10.62 -2.91
N GLN A 133 10.59 11.51 -3.61
CA GLN A 133 9.25 11.95 -3.23
C GLN A 133 8.24 10.81 -3.25
N LEU A 134 8.27 9.94 -4.27
CA LEU A 134 7.41 8.74 -4.30
C LEU A 134 7.66 7.81 -3.11
N ARG A 135 8.94 7.61 -2.74
CA ARG A 135 9.30 6.80 -1.57
C ARG A 135 8.82 7.46 -0.27
N ALA A 136 9.01 8.77 -0.14
CA ALA A 136 8.58 9.52 1.05
C ALA A 136 7.07 9.44 1.25
N GLU A 137 6.29 9.48 0.16
CA GLU A 137 4.84 9.36 0.21
C GLU A 137 4.39 8.01 0.77
N VAL A 138 4.92 6.90 0.23
CA VAL A 138 4.58 5.56 0.71
C VAL A 138 5.01 5.38 2.17
N VAL A 139 6.17 5.91 2.56
CA VAL A 139 6.62 5.93 3.98
C VAL A 139 5.63 6.68 4.87
N GLY A 140 5.10 7.82 4.42
CA GLY A 140 4.10 8.59 5.15
C GLY A 140 2.84 7.77 5.43
N VAL A 141 2.30 7.12 4.39
CA VAL A 141 1.12 6.24 4.52
C VAL A 141 1.40 5.06 5.46
N LEU A 142 2.56 4.42 5.34
CA LEU A 142 2.96 3.32 6.21
C LEU A 142 3.04 3.74 7.68
N ARG A 143 3.64 4.90 7.97
CA ARG A 143 3.74 5.44 9.34
C ARG A 143 2.38 5.76 9.93
N MET A 144 1.52 6.42 9.15
CA MET A 144 0.15 6.72 9.59
C MET A 144 -0.60 5.44 9.92
N ILE A 145 -0.53 4.43 9.05
CA ILE A 145 -1.16 3.13 9.32
C ILE A 145 -0.57 2.47 10.58
N GLN A 146 0.75 2.55 10.79
CA GLN A 146 1.38 2.00 11.98
C GLN A 146 0.91 2.72 13.26
N GLU A 147 0.78 4.05 13.20
CA GLU A 147 0.22 4.85 14.30
C GLU A 147 -1.21 4.39 14.64
N LEU A 148 -2.06 4.15 13.63
CA LEU A 148 -3.41 3.64 13.83
C LEU A 148 -3.44 2.25 14.47
N ARG A 149 -2.41 1.42 14.24
CA ARG A 149 -2.31 0.07 14.82
C ARG A 149 -1.79 0.07 16.26
N GLU A 150 -0.96 1.04 16.61
CA GLU A 150 -0.26 1.09 17.91
C GLU A 150 -1.03 1.88 18.97
N ASN A 151 -1.91 2.78 18.54
CA ASN A 151 -2.71 3.61 19.44
C ASN A 151 -4.16 3.13 19.51
N GLU A 152 -4.79 3.38 20.65
CA GLU A 152 -6.21 3.09 20.87
C GLU A 152 -7.06 4.27 20.34
N PHE A 153 -7.29 4.29 19.03
CA PHE A 153 -8.30 5.15 18.42
C PHE A 153 -9.62 4.40 18.30
N ASP A 154 -10.74 5.11 18.38
CA ASP A 154 -12.02 4.53 17.98
C ASP A 154 -12.11 4.37 16.46
N GLU A 155 -13.04 3.53 16.01
CA GLU A 155 -13.14 3.17 14.59
C GLU A 155 -13.55 4.34 13.69
N GLU A 156 -14.29 5.33 14.21
CA GLU A 156 -14.68 6.55 13.49
C GLU A 156 -13.47 7.45 13.24
N GLU A 157 -12.62 7.63 14.24
CA GLU A 157 -11.36 8.38 14.12
C GLU A 157 -10.41 7.68 13.15
N VAL A 158 -10.27 6.34 13.24
CA VAL A 158 -9.47 5.54 12.31
C VAL A 158 -9.93 5.77 10.87
N LEU A 159 -11.24 5.63 10.60
CA LEU A 159 -11.79 5.81 9.27
C LEU A 159 -11.60 7.24 8.77
N THR A 160 -11.88 8.24 9.60
CA THR A 160 -11.74 9.65 9.24
C THR A 160 -10.32 9.98 8.83
N ARG A 161 -9.32 9.53 9.60
CA ARG A 161 -7.90 9.74 9.27
C ARG A 161 -7.52 9.06 7.94
N ILE A 162 -8.07 7.87 7.68
CA ILE A 162 -7.87 7.15 6.41
C ILE A 162 -8.46 7.92 5.22
N GLU A 163 -9.70 8.40 5.33
CA GLU A 163 -10.35 9.15 4.23
C GLU A 163 -9.65 10.48 3.96
N VAL A 164 -9.26 11.22 4.99
CA VAL A 164 -8.46 12.44 4.85
C VAL A 164 -7.15 12.14 4.11
N GLU A 165 -6.46 11.05 4.46
CA GLU A 165 -5.19 10.72 3.80
C GLU A 165 -5.38 10.27 2.34
N LYS A 166 -6.50 9.63 1.99
CA LYS A 166 -6.83 9.33 0.59
C LYS A 166 -7.00 10.60 -0.24
N VAL A 167 -7.66 11.62 0.33
CA VAL A 167 -7.80 12.95 -0.32
C VAL A 167 -6.42 13.61 -0.49
N ASN A 168 -5.61 13.64 0.57
CA ASN A 168 -4.27 14.20 0.52
C ASN A 168 -3.38 13.50 -0.52
N ALA A 169 -3.45 12.18 -0.61
CA ALA A 169 -2.71 11.40 -1.61
C ALA A 169 -3.11 11.81 -3.04
N LYS A 170 -4.41 12.00 -3.28
CA LYS A 170 -4.90 12.44 -4.59
C LYS A 170 -4.41 13.84 -4.96
N GLU A 171 -4.40 14.77 -4.00
CA GLU A 171 -3.86 16.12 -4.24
C GLU A 171 -2.36 16.09 -4.54
N ARG A 172 -1.60 15.23 -3.84
CA ARG A 172 -0.17 15.03 -4.10
C ARG A 172 0.09 14.43 -5.48
N GLU A 173 -0.72 13.47 -5.94
CA GLU A 173 -0.63 12.93 -7.31
C GLU A 173 -0.74 14.05 -8.35
N ILE A 174 -1.74 14.93 -8.19
CA ILE A 174 -1.99 16.03 -9.11
C ILE A 174 -0.79 16.99 -9.10
N ALA A 175 -0.29 17.35 -7.92
CA ALA A 175 0.88 18.21 -7.78
C ALA A 175 2.14 17.61 -8.42
N GLN A 176 2.40 16.31 -8.20
CA GLN A 176 3.51 15.58 -8.81
C GLN A 176 3.43 15.61 -10.34
N ASN A 177 2.25 15.38 -10.93
CA ASN A 177 2.10 15.45 -12.39
C ASN A 177 2.39 16.85 -12.95
N TYR A 178 1.96 17.91 -12.26
CA TYR A 178 2.32 19.28 -12.64
C TYR A 178 3.82 19.57 -12.53
N GLU A 179 4.49 19.00 -11.53
CA GLU A 179 5.95 19.08 -11.35
C GLU A 179 6.67 18.40 -12.53
N VAL A 180 6.23 17.21 -12.95
CA VAL A 180 6.80 16.50 -14.12
C VAL A 180 6.73 17.39 -15.37
N ASP A 181 5.56 17.97 -15.64
CA ASP A 181 5.34 18.89 -16.76
C ASP A 181 6.29 20.10 -16.71
N ALA A 182 6.52 20.67 -15.53
CA ALA A 182 7.45 21.78 -15.32
C ALA A 182 8.90 21.36 -15.60
N LEU A 183 9.32 20.18 -15.14
CA LEU A 183 10.66 19.64 -15.36
C LEU A 183 10.93 19.36 -16.85
N ILE A 184 9.94 18.85 -17.59
CA ILE A 184 10.04 18.65 -19.05
C ILE A 184 10.24 20.00 -19.74
N ARG A 185 9.37 21.00 -19.47
CA ARG A 185 9.47 22.34 -20.09
C ARG A 185 10.80 23.01 -19.81
N ALA A 186 11.34 22.82 -18.61
CA ALA A 186 12.64 23.35 -18.20
C ALA A 186 13.85 22.50 -18.68
N GLN A 187 13.61 21.45 -19.48
CA GLN A 187 14.64 20.52 -19.98
C GLN A 187 15.48 19.90 -18.85
N LYS A 188 14.89 19.71 -17.67
CA LYS A 188 15.54 19.07 -16.52
C LYS A 188 15.44 17.55 -16.56
N ILE A 189 14.44 17.02 -17.26
CA ILE A 189 14.28 15.61 -17.57
C ILE A 189 13.89 15.46 -19.05
N ASP A 190 14.25 14.35 -19.68
CA ASP A 190 13.83 14.03 -21.04
C ASP A 190 12.43 13.38 -21.07
N SER A 191 11.86 13.25 -22.27
CA SER A 191 10.51 12.70 -22.47
C SER A 191 10.36 11.25 -22.04
N ASN A 192 11.42 10.43 -22.13
CA ASN A 192 11.37 9.04 -21.70
C ASN A 192 11.36 8.97 -20.17
N SER A 193 12.24 9.75 -19.52
CA SER A 193 12.28 9.87 -18.06
C SER A 193 10.95 10.36 -17.50
N ALA A 194 10.33 11.36 -18.16
CA ALA A 194 9.02 11.86 -17.77
C ALA A 194 7.91 10.80 -17.93
N SER A 195 7.89 10.07 -19.04
CA SER A 195 6.92 9.00 -19.25
C SER A 195 7.05 7.88 -18.21
N SER A 196 8.28 7.49 -17.86
CA SER A 196 8.53 6.56 -16.74
C SER A 196 7.98 7.11 -15.43
N LEU A 197 8.26 8.38 -15.14
CA LEU A 197 7.87 9.01 -13.88
C LEU A 197 6.35 9.11 -13.72
N ILE A 198 5.59 9.43 -14.77
CA ILE A 198 4.12 9.48 -14.73
C ILE A 198 3.52 8.10 -14.41
N ASN A 199 4.07 7.04 -15.01
CA ASN A 199 3.64 5.67 -14.71
C ASN A 199 3.99 5.29 -13.27
N ASP A 200 5.16 5.70 -12.79
CA ASP A 200 5.64 5.39 -11.44
C ASP A 200 4.91 6.18 -10.35
N ILE A 201 4.49 7.42 -10.62
CA ILE A 201 3.52 8.16 -9.80
C ILE A 201 2.23 7.35 -9.68
N THR A 202 1.71 6.83 -10.80
CA THR A 202 0.49 6.01 -10.78
C THR A 202 0.66 4.74 -9.94
N PHE A 203 1.81 4.06 -10.02
CA PHE A 203 2.11 2.90 -9.17
C PHE A 203 2.20 3.27 -7.69
N ALA A 204 2.90 4.36 -7.33
CA ALA A 204 3.01 4.82 -5.95
C ALA A 204 1.64 5.18 -5.36
N GLN A 205 0.81 5.91 -6.11
CA GLN A 205 -0.56 6.25 -5.72
C GLN A 205 -1.44 5.03 -5.56
N SER A 206 -1.33 4.08 -6.49
CA SER A 206 -2.03 2.81 -6.43
C SER A 206 -1.67 2.02 -5.16
N ILE A 207 -0.39 1.98 -4.79
CA ILE A 207 0.09 1.38 -3.54
C ILE A 207 -0.49 2.11 -2.33
N SER A 208 -0.37 3.43 -2.25
CA SER A 208 -0.88 4.27 -1.15
C SER A 208 -2.38 4.09 -0.95
N LYS A 209 -3.18 4.14 -2.03
CA LYS A 209 -4.64 3.97 -1.97
C LYS A 209 -5.01 2.57 -1.49
N LYS A 210 -4.41 1.52 -2.05
CA LYS A 210 -4.69 0.15 -1.64
C LYS A 210 -4.25 -0.12 -0.21
N LEU A 211 -3.17 0.49 0.25
CA LEU A 211 -2.71 0.46 1.63
C LEU A 211 -3.79 0.97 2.59
N LEU A 212 -4.30 2.17 2.32
CA LEU A 212 -5.37 2.83 3.07
C LEU A 212 -6.69 2.06 3.01
N THR A 213 -7.06 1.52 1.85
CA THR A 213 -8.26 0.68 1.71
C THR A 213 -8.14 -0.62 2.51
N CYS A 214 -6.99 -1.31 2.43
CA CYS A 214 -6.76 -2.51 3.23
C CYS A 214 -6.80 -2.18 4.73
N ALA A 215 -6.25 -1.02 5.12
CA ALA A 215 -6.27 -0.55 6.49
C ALA A 215 -7.71 -0.40 7.04
N ALA A 216 -8.55 0.30 6.29
CA ALA A 216 -9.96 0.48 6.64
C ALA A 216 -10.65 -0.87 6.82
N THR A 217 -10.55 -1.77 5.83
CA THR A 217 -11.24 -3.07 5.92
C THR A 217 -10.71 -3.97 7.04
N LEU A 218 -9.41 -3.92 7.35
CA LEU A 218 -8.79 -4.79 8.35
C LEU A 218 -9.00 -4.30 9.79
N TRP A 219 -9.08 -2.99 10.01
CA TRP A 219 -9.09 -2.38 11.34
C TRP A 219 -10.38 -1.63 11.70
N VAL A 220 -11.25 -1.29 10.74
CA VAL A 220 -12.63 -0.84 10.98
C VAL A 220 -13.55 -2.05 10.77
N ARG A 221 -14.30 -2.42 11.82
CA ARG A 221 -15.13 -3.64 11.88
C ARG A 221 -16.61 -3.33 11.89
N ASP A 222 -17.00 -2.18 12.43
CA ASP A 222 -18.38 -1.76 12.47
C ASP A 222 -18.86 -1.41 11.05
N GLU A 223 -19.91 -2.09 10.61
CA GLU A 223 -20.47 -1.91 9.26
C GLU A 223 -21.11 -0.53 9.10
N GLU A 224 -21.73 0.02 10.15
CA GLU A 224 -22.33 1.37 10.09
C GLU A 224 -21.24 2.44 9.92
N ILE A 225 -20.07 2.23 10.54
CA ILE A 225 -18.92 3.13 10.39
C ILE A 225 -18.34 3.00 8.98
N LYS A 226 -18.19 1.79 8.44
CA LYS A 226 -17.67 1.60 7.07
C LYS A 226 -18.53 2.30 6.01
N ASP A 227 -19.86 2.22 6.13
CA ASP A 227 -20.78 2.85 5.18
C ASP A 227 -20.56 4.36 5.08
N LEU A 228 -20.15 5.02 6.17
CA LEU A 228 -19.79 6.45 6.17
C LEU A 228 -18.58 6.75 5.27
N GLY A 229 -17.63 5.82 5.14
CA GLY A 229 -16.45 5.96 4.29
C GLY A 229 -16.76 5.77 2.80
N ASP A 230 -17.69 4.87 2.49
CA ASP A 230 -18.10 4.58 1.11
C ASP A 230 -19.00 5.69 0.51
N GLU A 231 -19.71 6.48 1.33
CA GLU A 231 -20.42 7.68 0.88
C GLU A 231 -19.48 8.77 0.33
N TYR A 232 -18.21 8.76 0.72
CA TYR A 232 -17.16 9.62 0.16
C TYR A 232 -16.41 8.97 -1.02
N GLY A 233 -16.90 7.84 -1.54
CA GLY A 233 -16.36 7.14 -2.70
C GLY A 233 -16.38 8.00 -3.97
N TYR A 234 -15.27 8.69 -4.23
CA TYR A 234 -15.07 9.49 -5.44
C TYR A 234 -15.17 8.63 -6.72
N GLN A 235 -16.06 9.03 -7.63
CA GLN A 235 -16.09 8.62 -9.04
C GLN A 235 -14.78 8.97 -9.76
#